data_AF-A0A8H4KXS7-F1
#
_entry.id   AF-A0A8H4KXS7-F1
#
_cell.length_a   1.000
_cell.length_b   1.000
_cell.length_c   1.000
_cell.angle_alpha   90.00
_cell.angle_beta   90.00
_cell.angle_gamma   90.00
#
_symmetry.space_group_name_H-M   'P 1'
#
loop_
_entity.id
_entity.type
_entity.pdbx_description
1 polymer ?
#
loop_
_entity_poly.entity_id
_entity_poly.type
_entity_poly.pdbx_seq_one_letter_code
_entity_poly.pdbx_strand_id
1 'polypeptide(L)'
;MAVKQNGGLSDSPMDLPIAIIGAGMGGLASALSLAKKGFKDIQVFENASDLGFVGAGIQLAPNLPIFTVKPPDGEAYQAKTAVLIAADGVKSVARTQLLSQTGLSATTEDTGQAAYRVLLPRDAMASDPEMMALLDSNQVTRWIGEKRHWICYPIASRTIYNMSSIQPDANFASAPSATYTTRGSKQAMLDVFSDFCPVVQRMLNLVPDGEVCEWKLRVHKPLPTWVHGSVTLVGDACHPTLPHLNQGAGMAIEDAAVIAEILSRAPNTTPEAINKCLQVYELVRKERTTTLVDLAALSGRTLHLGAGAAKEERDRQFAEAKTNGGKVPDKWASPDVQQMIYSHDCMKIAAEKFDELYQSLS
;
A
#
# COMPACT_ATOMS: atom_id res chain seq x y z
N MET A 1 -23.33 7.45 20.38
CA MET A 1 -23.66 8.81 20.87
C MET A 1 -24.27 9.59 19.72
N ALA A 2 -25.45 10.19 19.94
CA ALA A 2 -26.17 10.94 18.92
C ALA A 2 -25.40 12.22 18.53
N VAL A 3 -25.15 12.40 17.23
CA VAL A 3 -24.61 13.64 16.67
C VAL A 3 -25.66 14.73 16.89
N LYS A 4 -25.27 15.81 17.58
CA LYS A 4 -26.10 17.00 17.77
C LYS A 4 -26.52 17.53 16.39
N GLN A 5 -27.82 17.50 16.12
CA GLN A 5 -28.40 18.39 15.11
C GLN A 5 -28.31 19.83 15.64
N ASN A 6 -28.01 20.77 14.74
CA ASN A 6 -27.98 22.22 14.89
C ASN A 6 -26.64 22.85 15.33
N GLY A 7 -25.80 23.06 14.32
CA GLY A 7 -24.78 24.09 14.24
C GLY A 7 -24.31 24.11 12.78
N GLY A 8 -24.39 25.25 12.09
CA GLY A 8 -23.73 25.36 10.79
C GLY A 8 -22.26 24.96 10.95
N LEU A 9 -21.69 24.29 9.94
CA LEU A 9 -20.25 24.01 9.93
C LEU A 9 -19.52 25.34 10.22
N SER A 10 -18.60 25.32 11.17
CA SER A 10 -17.67 26.43 11.39
C SER A 10 -17.03 26.81 10.05
N ASP A 11 -16.78 28.10 9.83
CA ASP A 11 -16.06 28.56 8.63
C ASP A 11 -14.59 28.11 8.64
N SER A 12 -14.07 27.66 9.80
CA SER A 12 -12.72 27.14 9.90
C SER A 12 -12.62 25.71 9.37
N PRO A 13 -11.68 25.43 8.43
CA PRO A 13 -11.41 24.07 7.99
C PRO A 13 -11.05 23.11 9.13
N MET A 14 -10.45 23.60 10.21
CA MET A 14 -10.01 22.79 11.36
C MET A 14 -11.16 22.16 12.15
N ASP A 15 -12.37 22.68 11.98
CA ASP A 15 -13.57 22.19 12.65
C ASP A 15 -14.41 21.29 11.72
N LEU A 16 -13.91 20.94 10.52
CA LEU A 16 -14.56 19.98 9.64
C LEU A 16 -14.66 18.61 10.32
N PRO A 17 -15.86 18.00 10.38
CA PRO A 17 -15.99 16.60 10.74
C PRO A 17 -15.39 15.74 9.62
N ILE A 18 -14.44 14.87 9.97
CA ILE A 18 -13.74 13.97 9.07
C ILE A 18 -13.92 12.53 9.53
N ALA A 19 -14.43 11.68 8.64
CA ALA A 19 -14.48 10.24 8.85
C ALA A 19 -13.39 9.57 8.01
N ILE A 20 -12.64 8.66 8.62
CA ILE A 20 -11.62 7.84 7.97
C ILE A 20 -12.06 6.39 8.07
N ILE A 21 -12.16 5.71 6.93
CA ILE A 21 -12.58 4.31 6.89
C ILE A 21 -11.36 3.43 6.66
N GLY A 22 -11.03 2.57 7.63
CA GLY A 22 -9.85 1.74 7.69
C GLY A 22 -8.78 2.32 8.62
N ALA A 23 -8.31 1.51 9.57
CA ALA A 23 -7.21 1.83 10.50
C ALA A 23 -5.88 1.17 10.09
N GLY A 24 -5.69 0.94 8.78
CA GLY A 24 -4.39 0.60 8.22
C GLY A 24 -3.42 1.79 8.24
N MET A 25 -2.21 1.60 7.70
CA MET A 25 -1.17 2.63 7.69
C MET A 25 -1.64 3.96 7.07
N GLY A 26 -2.35 3.92 5.95
CA GLY A 26 -2.88 5.13 5.30
C GLY A 26 -3.94 5.86 6.14
N GLY A 27 -4.83 5.11 6.81
CA GLY A 27 -5.90 5.69 7.61
C GLY A 27 -5.40 6.31 8.92
N LEU A 28 -4.56 5.59 9.66
CA LEU A 28 -3.93 6.12 10.88
C LEU A 28 -2.96 7.27 10.59
N ALA A 29 -2.20 7.20 9.49
CA ALA A 29 -1.38 8.32 9.06
C ALA A 29 -2.24 9.54 8.70
N SER A 30 -3.37 9.35 8.03
CA SER A 30 -4.31 10.45 7.70
C SER A 30 -4.83 11.11 8.97
N ALA A 31 -5.28 10.31 9.94
CA ALA A 31 -5.77 10.81 11.22
C ALA A 31 -4.69 11.63 11.96
N LEU A 32 -3.46 11.09 12.04
CA LEU A 32 -2.34 11.78 12.69
C LEU A 32 -1.95 13.07 11.97
N SER A 33 -1.86 13.04 10.64
CA SER A 33 -1.48 14.21 9.84
C SER A 33 -2.52 15.33 9.94
N LEU A 34 -3.81 14.99 9.90
CA LEU A 34 -4.90 15.93 10.14
C LEU A 34 -4.85 16.51 11.55
N ALA A 35 -4.69 15.67 12.59
CA ALA A 35 -4.58 16.14 13.96
C ALA A 35 -3.37 17.09 14.16
N LYS A 36 -2.22 16.79 13.54
CA LYS A 36 -1.04 17.67 13.55
C LYS A 36 -1.26 19.01 12.86
N LYS A 37 -2.19 19.08 11.89
CA LYS A 37 -2.60 20.33 11.24
C LYS A 37 -3.62 21.13 12.05
N GLY A 38 -4.19 20.55 13.11
CA GLY A 38 -5.13 21.21 14.02
C GLY A 38 -6.59 20.80 13.84
N PHE A 39 -6.88 19.83 12.97
CA PHE A 39 -8.23 19.28 12.81
C PHE A 39 -8.69 18.58 14.09
N LYS A 40 -9.91 18.87 14.54
CA LYS A 40 -10.39 18.47 15.89
C LYS A 40 -11.37 17.31 15.88
N ASP A 41 -12.21 17.19 14.86
CA ASP A 41 -13.26 16.16 14.76
C ASP A 41 -12.86 15.11 13.72
N ILE A 42 -12.04 14.15 14.15
CA ILE A 42 -11.55 13.05 13.32
C ILE A 42 -12.02 11.73 13.93
N GLN A 43 -12.77 10.96 13.14
CA GLN A 43 -13.28 9.65 13.55
C GLN A 43 -12.73 8.57 12.63
N VAL A 44 -12.06 7.56 13.20
CA VAL A 44 -11.54 6.41 12.45
C VAL A 44 -12.46 5.21 12.70
N PHE A 45 -12.91 4.57 11.61
CA PHE A 45 -13.76 3.39 11.64
C PHE A 45 -12.98 2.18 11.13
N GLU A 46 -12.89 1.13 11.92
CA GLU A 46 -12.23 -0.14 11.58
C GLU A 46 -13.17 -1.31 11.86
N ASN A 47 -13.21 -2.30 10.97
CA ASN A 47 -14.05 -3.48 11.13
C ASN A 47 -13.34 -4.62 11.86
N ALA A 48 -12.01 -4.70 11.77
CA ALA A 48 -11.24 -5.70 12.50
C ALA A 48 -11.40 -5.48 14.02
N SER A 49 -11.87 -6.50 14.73
CA SER A 49 -12.04 -6.49 16.19
C SER A 49 -10.72 -6.50 16.96
N ASP A 50 -9.63 -6.87 16.27
CA ASP A 50 -8.25 -6.89 16.73
C ASP A 50 -7.33 -6.42 15.60
N LEU A 51 -6.07 -6.10 15.93
CA LEU A 51 -5.04 -5.82 14.92
C LEU A 51 -4.88 -7.04 14.00
N GLY A 52 -5.43 -6.93 12.79
CA GLY A 52 -5.51 -8.02 11.81
C GLY A 52 -6.08 -7.53 10.48
N PHE A 53 -6.19 -8.41 9.48
CA PHE A 53 -6.60 -8.04 8.11
C PHE A 53 -8.09 -8.37 7.86
N VAL A 54 -9.04 -7.44 8.09
CA VAL A 54 -10.47 -7.60 7.71
C VAL A 54 -11.10 -6.24 7.37
N GLY A 55 -12.01 -6.17 6.38
CA GLY A 55 -12.60 -4.93 5.83
C GLY A 55 -14.11 -4.73 6.07
N ALA A 56 -14.63 -3.52 5.80
CA ALA A 56 -15.99 -3.03 6.12
C ALA A 56 -16.95 -2.92 4.92
N GLY A 57 -18.26 -2.79 5.18
CA GLY A 57 -19.28 -2.42 4.18
C GLY A 57 -19.63 -0.93 4.27
N ILE A 58 -19.72 -0.23 3.13
CA ILE A 58 -19.91 1.23 3.04
C ILE A 58 -20.97 1.54 1.97
N GLN A 59 -21.80 2.57 2.21
CA GLN A 59 -22.69 3.18 1.22
C GLN A 59 -22.44 4.71 1.23
N LEU A 60 -22.16 5.36 0.10
CA LEU A 60 -21.89 6.80 -0.08
C LEU A 60 -23.05 7.55 -0.74
N ALA A 61 -23.20 8.86 -0.45
CA ALA A 61 -24.14 9.78 -1.12
C ALA A 61 -23.43 11.13 -1.44
N PRO A 62 -23.85 11.87 -2.49
CA PRO A 62 -22.97 12.85 -3.15
C PRO A 62 -22.75 14.20 -2.43
N ASN A 63 -23.64 14.66 -1.54
CA ASN A 63 -23.62 16.06 -1.06
C ASN A 63 -23.38 16.26 0.45
N LEU A 64 -23.04 15.18 1.15
CA LEU A 64 -22.56 15.11 2.53
C LEU A 64 -22.36 13.61 2.73
N PRO A 65 -21.13 13.10 2.91
CA PRO A 65 -20.94 11.66 3.02
C PRO A 65 -21.74 11.11 4.22
N ILE A 66 -22.79 10.35 3.89
CA ILE A 66 -23.56 9.53 4.82
C ILE A 66 -23.16 8.10 4.55
N PHE A 67 -22.78 7.36 5.58
CA PHE A 67 -22.40 5.95 5.47
C PHE A 67 -22.95 5.12 6.61
N THR A 68 -23.32 3.88 6.28
CA THR A 68 -23.80 2.91 7.24
C THR A 68 -22.62 2.29 7.97
N VAL A 69 -22.58 2.43 9.30
CA VAL A 69 -21.67 1.68 10.16
C VAL A 69 -22.44 0.49 10.72
N LYS A 70 -21.91 -0.72 10.54
CA LYS A 70 -22.44 -1.94 11.15
C LYS A 70 -21.43 -2.50 12.13
N PRO A 71 -21.57 -2.24 13.44
CA PRO A 71 -20.72 -2.85 14.46
C PRO A 71 -20.90 -4.37 14.50
N PRO A 72 -19.87 -5.17 14.88
CA PRO A 72 -19.99 -6.62 15.00
C PRO A 72 -21.15 -7.07 15.91
N ASP A 73 -21.33 -6.39 17.05
CA ASP A 73 -22.32 -6.73 18.07
C ASP A 73 -23.40 -5.65 18.26
N GLY A 74 -23.62 -4.81 17.25
CA GLY A 74 -24.53 -3.66 17.35
C GLY A 74 -25.45 -3.51 16.15
N GLU A 75 -26.52 -2.73 16.34
CA GLU A 75 -27.38 -2.34 15.22
C GLU A 75 -26.64 -1.39 14.27
N ALA A 76 -26.92 -1.55 12.98
CA ALA A 76 -26.38 -0.66 11.97
C ALA A 76 -26.93 0.75 12.17
N TYR A 77 -26.07 1.76 12.09
CA TYR A 77 -26.45 3.16 12.20
C TYR A 77 -25.85 4.01 11.08
N GLN A 78 -26.46 5.15 10.81
CA GLN A 78 -25.97 6.11 9.83
C GLN A 78 -25.02 7.11 10.49
N ALA A 79 -23.81 7.21 9.97
CA ALA A 79 -22.87 8.28 10.31
C ALA A 79 -22.89 9.35 9.21
N LYS A 80 -22.65 10.60 9.60
CA LYS A 80 -22.55 11.75 8.68
C LYS A 80 -21.24 12.48 8.95
N THR A 81 -20.59 12.94 7.90
CA THR A 81 -19.33 13.67 7.97
C THR A 81 -19.28 14.74 6.88
N ALA A 82 -18.41 15.74 7.01
CA ALA A 82 -18.16 16.70 5.95
C ALA A 82 -17.16 16.14 4.93
N VAL A 83 -16.15 15.39 5.40
CA VAL A 83 -15.16 14.72 4.55
C VAL A 83 -15.11 13.23 4.89
N LEU A 84 -15.09 12.37 3.87
CA LEU A 84 -14.81 10.94 4.04
C LEU A 84 -13.51 10.57 3.32
N ILE A 85 -12.56 10.02 4.07
CA ILE A 85 -11.30 9.49 3.56
C ILE A 85 -11.36 7.97 3.64
N ALA A 86 -11.43 7.32 2.49
CA ALA A 86 -11.47 5.87 2.39
C ALA A 86 -10.04 5.31 2.25
N ALA A 87 -9.57 4.68 3.33
CA ALA A 87 -8.30 3.98 3.45
C ALA A 87 -8.52 2.47 3.69
N ASP A 88 -9.58 1.91 3.11
CA ASP A 88 -10.06 0.54 3.28
C ASP A 88 -9.34 -0.49 2.38
N GLY A 89 -8.18 -0.10 1.85
CA GLY A 89 -7.18 -0.99 1.27
C GLY A 89 -7.51 -1.58 -0.10
N VAL A 90 -6.79 -2.63 -0.49
CA VAL A 90 -6.89 -3.22 -1.84
C VAL A 90 -8.28 -3.76 -2.18
N LYS A 91 -9.10 -4.12 -1.18
CA LYS A 91 -10.48 -4.59 -1.35
C LYS A 91 -11.51 -3.47 -1.18
N SER A 92 -11.10 -2.22 -1.37
CA SER A 92 -11.90 -1.04 -1.08
C SER A 92 -13.33 -1.13 -1.64
N VAL A 93 -14.29 -1.17 -0.71
CA VAL A 93 -15.72 -1.09 -1.03
C VAL A 93 -16.05 0.36 -1.39
N ALA A 94 -15.42 1.32 -0.71
CA ALA A 94 -15.56 2.73 -1.01
C ALA A 94 -15.13 3.07 -2.45
N ARG A 95 -14.02 2.50 -2.94
CA ARG A 95 -13.57 2.67 -4.33
C ARG A 95 -14.62 2.18 -5.31
N THR A 96 -15.10 0.95 -5.12
CA THR A 96 -16.10 0.35 -6.02
C THR A 96 -17.33 1.23 -6.13
N GLN A 97 -17.79 1.74 -4.98
CA GLN A 97 -18.96 2.59 -4.95
C GLN A 97 -18.72 3.98 -5.52
N LEU A 98 -17.61 4.63 -5.17
CA LEU A 98 -17.23 5.95 -5.69
C LEU A 98 -17.20 5.94 -7.22
N LEU A 99 -16.56 4.91 -7.80
CA LEU A 99 -16.51 4.76 -9.25
C LEU A 99 -17.89 4.48 -9.85
N SER A 100 -18.71 3.64 -9.22
CA SER A 100 -20.07 3.40 -9.70
C SER A 100 -20.93 4.66 -9.77
N GLN A 101 -20.76 5.60 -8.83
CA GLN A 101 -21.50 6.87 -8.80
C GLN A 101 -21.08 7.85 -9.89
N THR A 102 -19.85 7.72 -10.37
CA THR A 102 -19.30 8.52 -11.48
C THR A 102 -19.53 7.86 -12.84
N GLY A 103 -20.16 6.68 -12.89
CA GLY A 103 -20.30 5.87 -14.10
C GLY A 103 -18.97 5.26 -14.58
N LEU A 104 -17.95 5.25 -13.73
CA LEU A 104 -16.62 4.73 -14.02
C LEU A 104 -16.44 3.35 -13.39
N SER A 105 -15.42 2.61 -13.83
CA SER A 105 -15.07 1.31 -13.23
C SER A 105 -13.55 1.15 -13.14
N ALA A 106 -13.11 0.29 -12.21
CA ALA A 106 -11.71 -0.09 -12.08
C ALA A 106 -11.48 -1.46 -12.71
N THR A 107 -10.44 -1.59 -13.51
CA THR A 107 -9.98 -2.90 -14.01
C THR A 107 -8.92 -3.46 -13.06
N THR A 108 -9.14 -4.68 -12.58
CA THR A 108 -8.14 -5.45 -11.83
C THR A 108 -7.44 -6.40 -12.80
N GLU A 109 -6.12 -6.47 -12.75
CA GLU A 109 -5.34 -7.43 -13.51
C GLU A 109 -4.69 -8.45 -12.57
N ASP A 110 -4.81 -9.72 -12.95
CA ASP A 110 -4.06 -10.79 -12.32
C ASP A 110 -2.62 -10.74 -12.84
N THR A 111 -1.65 -10.68 -11.93
CA THR A 111 -0.24 -10.64 -12.35
C THR A 111 0.31 -12.02 -12.72
N GLY A 112 -0.41 -13.09 -12.37
CA GLY A 112 0.10 -14.45 -12.44
C GLY A 112 1.26 -14.69 -11.47
N GLN A 113 1.38 -13.87 -10.41
CA GLN A 113 2.41 -14.00 -9.38
C GLN A 113 1.79 -14.21 -8.00
N ALA A 114 2.49 -14.99 -7.19
CA ALA A 114 2.21 -15.20 -5.78
C ALA A 114 3.44 -14.82 -4.93
N ALA A 115 3.20 -14.65 -3.63
CA ALA A 115 4.23 -14.34 -2.64
C ALA A 115 4.05 -15.22 -1.41
N TYR A 116 5.09 -15.92 -1.00
CA TYR A 116 5.17 -16.47 0.35
C TYR A 116 5.67 -15.43 1.31
N ARG A 117 5.15 -15.44 2.54
CA ARG A 117 5.68 -14.65 3.64
C ARG A 117 6.08 -15.56 4.79
N VAL A 118 7.32 -15.40 5.22
CA VAL A 118 7.96 -16.20 6.26
C VAL A 118 8.60 -15.25 7.28
N LEU A 119 8.39 -15.54 8.55
CA LEU A 119 9.01 -14.83 9.67
C LEU A 119 9.82 -15.86 10.46
N LEU A 120 11.13 -15.70 10.52
CA LEU A 120 12.00 -16.59 11.27
C LEU A 120 12.42 -15.92 12.58
N PRO A 121 12.01 -16.45 13.74
CA PRO A 121 12.50 -16.00 15.04
C PRO A 121 14.01 -16.21 15.21
N ARG A 122 14.66 -15.31 15.95
CA ARG A 122 16.12 -15.38 16.23
C ARG A 122 16.54 -16.72 16.84
N ASP A 123 15.76 -17.23 17.79
CA ASP A 123 16.05 -18.49 18.49
C ASP A 123 16.04 -19.69 17.52
N ALA A 124 15.13 -19.71 16.54
CA ALA A 124 15.12 -20.72 15.49
C ALA A 124 16.40 -20.68 14.61
N MET A 125 16.98 -19.49 14.41
CA MET A 125 18.20 -19.29 13.61
C MET A 125 19.50 -19.47 14.41
N ALA A 126 19.44 -19.54 15.75
CA ALA A 126 20.59 -19.41 16.64
C ALA A 126 21.68 -20.49 16.47
N SER A 127 21.33 -21.65 15.91
CA SER A 127 22.26 -22.74 15.67
C SER A 127 23.09 -22.60 14.38
N ASP A 128 22.76 -21.64 13.51
CA ASP A 128 23.43 -21.44 12.22
C ASP A 128 24.15 -20.08 12.19
N PRO A 129 25.50 -20.06 12.22
CA PRO A 129 26.28 -18.82 12.23
C PRO A 129 26.07 -17.93 10.98
N GLU A 130 25.79 -18.51 9.81
CA GLU A 130 25.55 -17.77 8.57
C GLU A 130 24.20 -17.04 8.64
N MET A 131 23.18 -17.72 9.16
CA MET A 131 21.87 -17.12 9.41
C MET A 131 21.94 -16.00 10.46
N MET A 132 22.70 -16.22 11.53
CA MET A 132 22.90 -15.20 12.56
C MET A 132 23.61 -13.96 12.01
N ALA A 133 24.60 -14.14 11.12
CA ALA A 133 25.25 -13.02 10.44
C ALA A 133 24.27 -12.21 9.57
N LEU A 134 23.34 -12.88 8.87
CA LEU A 134 22.28 -12.20 8.11
C LEU A 134 21.34 -11.40 9.03
N LEU A 135 20.90 -11.99 10.14
CA LEU A 135 20.02 -11.38 11.13
C LEU A 135 20.67 -10.19 11.87
N ASP A 136 21.97 -10.27 12.14
CA ASP A 136 22.73 -9.21 12.82
C ASP A 136 23.23 -8.09 11.88
N SER A 137 23.04 -8.26 10.58
CA SER A 137 23.40 -7.26 9.58
C SER A 137 22.41 -6.07 9.56
N ASN A 138 22.80 -4.98 8.91
CA ASN A 138 21.88 -3.89 8.51
C ASN A 138 21.52 -3.99 7.02
N GLN A 139 21.61 -5.19 6.43
CA GLN A 139 21.45 -5.38 5.00
C GLN A 139 20.06 -5.92 4.66
N VAL A 140 19.57 -5.52 3.50
CA VAL A 140 18.47 -6.19 2.80
C VAL A 140 19.10 -7.05 1.72
N THR A 141 18.82 -8.35 1.77
CA THR A 141 19.39 -9.31 0.81
C THR A 141 18.30 -9.78 -0.14
N ARG A 142 18.59 -9.75 -1.45
CA ARG A 142 17.72 -10.33 -2.47
C ARG A 142 18.42 -11.50 -3.15
N TRP A 143 17.85 -12.69 -3.01
CA TRP A 143 18.25 -13.88 -3.77
C TRP A 143 17.39 -13.99 -5.01
N ILE A 144 17.98 -13.88 -6.19
CA ILE A 144 17.25 -13.86 -7.46
C ILE A 144 17.52 -15.14 -8.23
N GLY A 145 16.46 -15.87 -8.54
CA GLY A 145 16.46 -17.06 -9.40
C GLY A 145 15.69 -16.80 -10.70
N GLU A 146 15.51 -17.85 -11.50
CA GLU A 146 14.72 -17.76 -12.72
C GLU A 146 13.24 -17.49 -12.41
N LYS A 147 12.71 -16.36 -12.89
CA LYS A 147 11.31 -15.92 -12.68
C LYS A 147 10.85 -15.78 -11.22
N ARG A 148 11.76 -15.88 -10.24
CA ARG A 148 11.42 -15.86 -8.80
C ARG A 148 12.52 -15.23 -7.96
N HIS A 149 12.19 -14.69 -6.80
CA HIS A 149 13.18 -14.21 -5.84
C HIS A 149 12.69 -14.29 -4.39
N TRP A 150 13.63 -14.18 -3.47
CA TRP A 150 13.40 -13.84 -2.06
C TRP A 150 14.02 -12.48 -1.75
N ILE A 151 13.31 -11.64 -0.99
CA ILE A 151 13.85 -10.45 -0.33
C ILE A 151 13.77 -10.67 1.18
N CYS A 152 14.88 -10.49 1.88
CA CYS A 152 14.95 -10.76 3.31
C CYS A 152 15.76 -9.71 4.06
N TYR A 153 15.36 -9.45 5.30
CA TYR A 153 15.96 -8.43 6.15
C TYR A 153 15.54 -8.61 7.62
N PRO A 154 16.38 -8.20 8.57
CA PRO A 154 16.02 -8.22 9.98
C PRO A 154 14.99 -7.13 10.32
N ILE A 155 14.03 -7.47 11.17
CA ILE A 155 13.01 -6.56 11.71
C ILE A 155 12.92 -6.72 13.24
N ALA A 156 12.05 -5.93 13.88
CA ALA A 156 11.76 -6.03 15.32
C ALA A 156 13.02 -6.03 16.19
N SER A 157 13.91 -5.07 15.97
CA SER A 157 15.21 -4.97 16.64
C SER A 157 16.06 -6.25 16.52
N ARG A 158 16.04 -6.87 15.34
CA ARG A 158 16.80 -8.09 14.98
C ARG A 158 16.37 -9.33 15.77
N THR A 159 15.14 -9.37 16.23
CA THR A 159 14.55 -10.57 16.85
C THR A 159 13.83 -11.47 15.84
N ILE A 160 13.53 -10.95 14.64
CA ILE A 160 12.87 -11.68 13.56
C ILE A 160 13.58 -11.39 12.24
N TYR A 161 13.84 -12.42 11.44
CA TYR A 161 14.26 -12.29 10.04
C TYR A 161 13.02 -12.42 9.14
N ASN A 162 12.64 -11.31 8.49
CA ASN A 162 11.53 -11.32 7.54
C ASN A 162 12.02 -11.85 6.19
N MET A 163 11.28 -12.77 5.59
CA MET A 163 11.49 -13.25 4.24
C MET A 163 10.19 -13.15 3.46
N SER A 164 10.25 -12.52 2.28
CA SER A 164 9.12 -12.46 1.35
C SER A 164 9.57 -12.90 -0.02
N SER A 165 8.84 -13.80 -0.65
CA SER A 165 9.13 -14.26 -2.00
C SER A 165 8.23 -13.59 -3.02
N ILE A 166 8.64 -13.69 -4.28
CA ILE A 166 7.75 -13.57 -5.42
C ILE A 166 8.05 -14.72 -6.38
N GLN A 167 7.01 -15.41 -6.82
CA GLN A 167 7.09 -16.56 -7.72
C GLN A 167 5.89 -16.56 -8.69
N PRO A 168 5.95 -17.31 -9.80
CA PRO A 168 4.77 -17.58 -10.60
C PRO A 168 3.67 -18.26 -9.77
N ASP A 169 2.44 -17.84 -9.97
CA ASP A 169 1.27 -18.43 -9.32
C ASP A 169 0.90 -19.75 -10.01
N ALA A 170 1.39 -20.87 -9.47
CA ALA A 170 1.04 -22.21 -9.93
C ALA A 170 -0.08 -22.86 -9.09
N ASN A 171 -0.25 -22.43 -7.84
CA ASN A 171 -1.12 -23.10 -6.85
C ASN A 171 -2.54 -22.54 -6.81
N PHE A 172 -2.79 -21.27 -7.19
CA PHE A 172 -4.14 -20.68 -7.20
C PHE A 172 -4.85 -20.81 -8.55
N ALA A 173 -4.22 -21.43 -9.56
CA ALA A 173 -4.76 -21.55 -10.91
C ALA A 173 -6.06 -22.40 -11.01
N SER A 174 -6.60 -22.92 -9.91
CA SER A 174 -7.75 -23.86 -9.93
C SER A 174 -8.80 -23.69 -8.82
N ALA A 175 -8.74 -22.67 -7.95
CA ALA A 175 -9.73 -22.51 -6.88
C ALA A 175 -10.48 -21.15 -6.93
N PRO A 176 -11.83 -21.14 -7.00
CA PRO A 176 -12.63 -19.93 -6.83
C PRO A 176 -12.71 -19.58 -5.34
N SER A 177 -11.61 -19.10 -4.75
CA SER A 177 -11.56 -18.65 -3.37
C SER A 177 -11.42 -17.13 -3.30
N ALA A 178 -12.39 -16.47 -2.66
CA ALA A 178 -12.41 -15.03 -2.37
C ALA A 178 -11.35 -14.60 -1.32
N THR A 179 -10.62 -15.56 -0.75
CA THR A 179 -9.56 -15.37 0.22
C THR A 179 -8.21 -15.23 -0.49
N TYR A 180 -7.61 -14.04 -0.40
CA TYR A 180 -6.29 -13.71 -0.98
C TYR A 180 -5.11 -14.35 -0.23
N THR A 181 -5.39 -14.88 0.96
CA THR A 181 -4.43 -15.56 1.83
C THR A 181 -4.90 -17.00 1.98
N THR A 182 -4.07 -17.95 1.58
CA THR A 182 -4.26 -19.37 1.88
C THR A 182 -3.08 -19.85 2.72
N ARG A 183 -3.31 -20.89 3.52
CA ARG A 183 -2.20 -21.66 4.09
C ARG A 183 -1.53 -22.39 2.92
N GLY A 184 -0.33 -21.94 2.57
CA GLY A 184 0.50 -22.60 1.57
C GLY A 184 1.07 -23.91 2.11
N SER A 185 1.57 -24.75 1.20
CA SER A 185 2.29 -25.98 1.58
C SER A 185 3.77 -25.68 1.73
N LYS A 186 4.37 -26.10 2.85
CA LYS A 186 5.82 -26.04 3.05
C LYS A 186 6.56 -26.81 1.97
N GLN A 187 6.06 -28.01 1.61
CA GLN A 187 6.66 -28.81 0.55
C GLN A 187 6.59 -28.08 -0.80
N ALA A 188 5.44 -27.49 -1.15
CA ALA A 188 5.33 -26.74 -2.39
C ALA A 188 6.27 -25.52 -2.43
N MET A 189 6.45 -24.82 -1.30
CA MET A 189 7.42 -23.74 -1.18
C MET A 189 8.85 -24.26 -1.38
N LEU A 190 9.24 -25.36 -0.72
CA LEU A 190 10.56 -25.97 -0.89
C LEU A 190 10.82 -26.41 -2.34
N ASP A 191 9.84 -27.01 -3.00
CA ASP A 191 9.95 -27.45 -4.40
C ASP A 191 10.18 -26.26 -5.34
N VAL A 192 9.40 -25.18 -5.18
CA VAL A 192 9.51 -23.94 -5.99
C VAL A 192 10.91 -23.32 -5.87
N PHE A 193 11.53 -23.40 -4.70
CA PHE A 193 12.84 -22.80 -4.44
C PHE A 193 13.98 -23.81 -4.35
N SER A 194 13.79 -25.06 -4.76
CA SER A 194 14.73 -26.17 -4.54
C SER A 194 16.16 -25.95 -5.09
N ASP A 195 16.29 -25.09 -6.10
CA ASP A 195 17.56 -24.70 -6.73
C ASP A 195 18.25 -23.48 -6.09
N PHE A 196 17.65 -22.87 -5.08
CA PHE A 196 18.25 -21.75 -4.35
C PHE A 196 19.38 -22.24 -3.43
N CYS A 197 20.32 -21.34 -3.13
CA CYS A 197 21.53 -21.68 -2.38
C CYS A 197 21.23 -22.30 -0.99
N PRO A 198 22.19 -23.07 -0.42
CA PRO A 198 21.95 -23.85 0.79
C PRO A 198 21.42 -23.06 1.99
N VAL A 199 21.85 -21.81 2.20
CA VAL A 199 21.37 -20.98 3.32
C VAL A 199 19.88 -20.69 3.21
N VAL A 200 19.36 -20.44 1.99
CA VAL A 200 17.92 -20.25 1.77
C VAL A 200 17.17 -21.55 2.06
N GLN A 201 17.66 -22.70 1.59
CA GLN A 201 17.03 -24.00 1.89
C GLN A 201 16.95 -24.25 3.40
N ARG A 202 18.03 -24.01 4.13
CA ARG A 202 18.05 -24.21 5.59
C ARG A 202 17.06 -23.26 6.28
N MET A 203 16.98 -22.00 5.86
CA MET A 203 16.00 -21.03 6.38
C MET A 203 14.55 -21.48 6.12
N LEU A 204 14.22 -21.93 4.92
CA LEU A 204 12.88 -22.41 4.58
C LEU A 204 12.49 -23.69 5.34
N ASN A 205 13.46 -24.53 5.69
CA ASN A 205 13.23 -25.72 6.51
C ASN A 205 12.87 -25.41 7.97
N LEU A 206 13.21 -24.22 8.49
CA LEU A 206 12.82 -23.78 9.84
C LEU A 206 11.34 -23.40 9.93
N VAL A 207 10.65 -23.17 8.81
CA VAL A 207 9.24 -22.79 8.80
C VAL A 207 8.39 -23.97 9.31
N PRO A 208 7.55 -23.80 10.34
CA PRO A 208 6.67 -24.87 10.80
C PRO A 208 5.65 -25.28 9.73
N ASP A 209 5.24 -26.56 9.76
CA ASP A 209 4.20 -27.03 8.87
C ASP A 209 2.87 -26.31 9.14
N GLY A 210 2.21 -25.86 8.07
CA GLY A 210 0.95 -25.13 8.15
C GLY A 210 1.06 -23.64 8.48
N GLU A 211 2.27 -23.10 8.67
CA GLU A 211 2.52 -21.67 8.91
C GLU A 211 2.96 -20.89 7.66
N VAL A 212 3.05 -21.55 6.50
CA VAL A 212 3.32 -20.88 5.23
C VAL A 212 2.10 -20.07 4.83
N CYS A 213 2.27 -18.75 4.69
CA CYS A 213 1.25 -17.86 4.16
C CYS A 213 1.56 -17.55 2.69
N GLU A 214 0.64 -17.90 1.79
CA GLU A 214 0.74 -17.57 0.36
C GLU A 214 -0.28 -16.50 -0.03
N TRP A 215 0.18 -15.51 -0.78
CA TRP A 215 -0.59 -14.34 -1.18
C TRP A 215 -0.61 -14.24 -2.70
N LYS A 216 -1.80 -14.17 -3.28
CA LYS A 216 -1.95 -13.85 -4.70
C LYS A 216 -1.79 -12.35 -4.94
N LEU A 217 -0.89 -11.98 -5.85
CA LEU A 217 -0.64 -10.59 -6.18
C LEU A 217 -1.61 -10.13 -7.27
N ARG A 218 -2.31 -9.04 -7.01
CA ARG A 218 -3.18 -8.38 -7.99
C ARG A 218 -2.85 -6.90 -8.00
N VAL A 219 -2.96 -6.29 -9.16
CA VAL A 219 -2.80 -4.85 -9.34
C VAL A 219 -4.04 -4.27 -9.98
N HIS A 220 -4.32 -3.02 -9.66
CA HIS A 220 -5.31 -2.23 -10.36
C HIS A 220 -4.60 -1.34 -11.36
N LYS A 221 -5.23 -1.12 -12.53
CA LYS A 221 -4.83 -0.01 -13.39
C LYS A 221 -5.02 1.31 -12.64
N PRO A 222 -4.25 2.36 -12.97
CA PRO A 222 -4.47 3.69 -12.43
C PRO A 222 -5.95 4.07 -12.52
N LEU A 223 -6.52 4.44 -11.37
CA LEU A 223 -7.95 4.75 -11.31
C LEU A 223 -8.25 6.03 -12.09
N PRO A 224 -9.43 6.11 -12.75
CA PRO A 224 -9.79 7.30 -13.52
C PRO A 224 -10.05 8.52 -12.62
N THR A 225 -10.52 8.32 -11.39
CA THR A 225 -10.57 9.36 -10.34
C THR A 225 -10.40 8.75 -8.96
N TRP A 226 -9.95 9.55 -8.00
CA TRP A 226 -9.89 9.20 -6.58
C TRP A 226 -10.98 9.90 -5.76
N VAL A 227 -11.72 10.82 -6.38
CA VAL A 227 -12.56 11.80 -5.68
C VAL A 227 -13.97 11.82 -6.26
N HIS A 228 -14.96 11.92 -5.39
CA HIS A 228 -16.33 12.23 -5.77
C HIS A 228 -17.01 13.03 -4.66
N GLY A 229 -17.40 14.28 -4.94
CA GLY A 229 -17.91 15.20 -3.93
C GLY A 229 -16.89 15.35 -2.78
N SER A 230 -17.35 15.13 -1.55
CA SER A 230 -16.50 15.22 -0.36
C SER A 230 -15.90 13.87 0.09
N VAL A 231 -15.80 12.92 -0.84
CA VAL A 231 -15.19 11.60 -0.62
C VAL A 231 -13.90 11.48 -1.42
N THR A 232 -12.86 10.93 -0.79
CA THR A 232 -11.60 10.60 -1.46
C THR A 232 -11.03 9.25 -1.02
N LEU A 233 -10.21 8.65 -1.86
CA LEU A 233 -9.47 7.41 -1.60
C LEU A 233 -8.02 7.71 -1.16
N VAL A 234 -7.41 6.84 -0.35
CA VAL A 234 -6.00 6.91 0.08
C VAL A 234 -5.33 5.53 0.08
N GLY A 235 -4.03 5.47 -0.23
CA GLY A 235 -3.23 4.25 -0.14
C GLY A 235 -3.66 3.16 -1.13
N ASP A 236 -3.70 1.91 -0.69
CA ASP A 236 -4.10 0.76 -1.53
C ASP A 236 -5.56 0.84 -2.03
N ALA A 237 -6.38 1.73 -1.48
CA ALA A 237 -7.68 2.04 -2.06
C ALA A 237 -7.52 2.77 -3.42
N CYS A 238 -6.47 3.59 -3.58
CA CYS A 238 -6.11 4.31 -4.81
C CYS A 238 -5.17 3.53 -5.73
N HIS A 239 -4.01 3.17 -5.20
CA HIS A 239 -2.81 2.81 -5.98
C HIS A 239 -2.13 1.56 -5.41
N PRO A 240 -2.86 0.45 -5.28
CA PRO A 240 -2.26 -0.80 -4.82
C PRO A 240 -1.10 -1.17 -5.75
N THR A 241 0.04 -1.50 -5.16
CA THR A 241 1.30 -1.68 -5.89
C THR A 241 1.92 -3.03 -5.63
N LEU A 242 2.75 -3.49 -6.58
CA LEU A 242 3.55 -4.68 -6.38
C LEU A 242 4.70 -4.39 -5.38
N PRO A 243 5.10 -5.37 -4.56
CA PRO A 243 6.08 -5.17 -3.50
C PRO A 243 7.52 -5.02 -4.02
N HIS A 244 7.72 -4.80 -5.32
CA HIS A 244 9.05 -4.74 -5.93
C HIS A 244 9.83 -3.45 -5.63
N LEU A 245 9.14 -2.38 -5.21
CA LEU A 245 9.76 -1.12 -4.77
C LEU A 245 9.61 -0.83 -3.27
N ASN A 246 8.85 -1.65 -2.52
CA ASN A 246 8.56 -1.41 -1.10
C ASN A 246 7.94 -0.02 -0.80
N GLN A 247 7.22 0.58 -1.76
CA GLN A 247 6.69 1.94 -1.62
C GLN A 247 5.19 2.04 -1.30
N GLY A 248 4.43 0.94 -1.24
CA GLY A 248 2.97 1.01 -0.99
C GLY A 248 2.62 1.78 0.29
N ALA A 249 3.26 1.42 1.40
CA ALA A 249 3.08 2.12 2.68
C ALA A 249 3.60 3.57 2.64
N GLY A 250 4.76 3.80 2.02
CA GLY A 250 5.35 5.13 1.87
C GLY A 250 4.42 6.07 1.11
N MET A 251 3.87 5.63 -0.02
CA MET A 251 2.88 6.38 -0.79
C MET A 251 1.62 6.68 0.01
N ALA A 252 1.11 5.74 0.80
CA ALA A 252 -0.06 5.97 1.65
C ALA A 252 0.20 7.02 2.75
N ILE A 253 1.43 7.08 3.28
CA ILE A 253 1.84 8.11 4.26
C ILE A 253 2.01 9.47 3.56
N GLU A 254 2.58 9.49 2.35
CA GLU A 254 2.65 10.71 1.53
C GLU A 254 1.23 11.25 1.23
N ASP A 255 0.28 10.39 0.85
CA ASP A 255 -1.12 10.77 0.63
C ASP A 255 -1.73 11.42 1.88
N ALA A 256 -1.55 10.78 3.03
CA ALA A 256 -2.03 11.26 4.32
C ALA A 256 -1.45 12.64 4.71
N ALA A 257 -0.18 12.89 4.40
CA ALA A 257 0.44 14.19 4.63
C ALA A 257 -0.11 15.26 3.67
N VAL A 258 -0.24 14.92 2.38
CA VAL A 258 -0.72 15.84 1.34
C VAL A 258 -2.19 16.20 1.52
N ILE A 259 -3.06 15.24 1.84
CA ILE A 259 -4.48 15.55 2.09
C ILE A 259 -4.67 16.48 3.28
N ALA A 260 -3.89 16.30 4.36
CA ALA A 260 -3.93 17.18 5.52
C ALA A 260 -3.40 18.58 5.20
N GLU A 261 -2.32 18.70 4.43
CA GLU A 261 -1.80 19.97 3.93
C GLU A 261 -2.86 20.72 3.10
N ILE A 262 -3.49 20.04 2.15
CA ILE A 262 -4.44 20.62 1.21
C ILE A 262 -5.74 21.02 1.92
N LEU A 263 -6.33 20.15 2.73
CA LEU A 263 -7.55 20.49 3.47
C LEU A 263 -7.32 21.64 4.46
N SER A 264 -6.11 21.76 5.04
CA SER A 264 -5.79 22.88 5.95
C SER A 264 -5.81 24.25 5.27
N ARG A 265 -5.75 24.27 3.93
CA ARG A 265 -5.75 25.47 3.10
C ARG A 265 -7.11 25.75 2.46
N ALA A 266 -8.13 24.95 2.74
CA ALA A 266 -9.46 25.16 2.21
C ALA A 266 -9.94 26.59 2.54
N PRO A 267 -10.43 27.37 1.56
CA PRO A 267 -10.81 28.77 1.80
C PRO A 267 -12.07 28.91 2.64
N ASN A 268 -12.89 27.87 2.70
CA ASN A 268 -14.10 27.76 3.51
C ASN A 268 -14.52 26.27 3.61
N THR A 269 -15.60 26.00 4.33
CA THR A 269 -16.10 24.64 4.61
C THR A 269 -17.27 24.21 3.72
N THR A 270 -17.50 24.90 2.60
CA THR A 270 -18.55 24.50 1.65
C THR A 270 -18.22 23.17 0.96
N PRO A 271 -19.23 22.36 0.59
CA PRO A 271 -19.00 21.10 -0.11
C PRO A 271 -18.20 21.26 -1.42
N GLU A 272 -18.39 22.38 -2.12
CA GLU A 272 -17.67 22.71 -3.35
C GLU A 272 -16.19 22.98 -3.09
N ALA A 273 -15.87 23.81 -2.07
CA ALA A 273 -14.48 24.07 -1.69
C ALA A 273 -13.76 22.79 -1.23
N ILE A 274 -14.46 21.93 -0.48
CA ILE A 274 -13.95 20.62 -0.07
C ILE A 274 -13.69 19.75 -1.30
N ASN A 275 -14.63 19.64 -2.23
CA ASN A 275 -14.45 18.84 -3.44
C ASN A 275 -13.24 19.30 -4.25
N LYS A 276 -13.09 20.62 -4.46
CA LYS A 276 -11.93 21.20 -5.16
C LYS A 276 -10.63 20.90 -4.42
N CYS A 277 -10.59 21.00 -3.10
CA CYS A 277 -9.43 20.58 -2.31
C CYS A 277 -9.08 19.09 -2.55
N LEU A 278 -10.06 18.20 -2.51
CA LEU A 278 -9.82 16.78 -2.75
C LEU A 278 -9.33 16.51 -4.18
N GLN A 279 -9.83 17.25 -5.18
CA GLN A 279 -9.33 17.18 -6.55
C GLN A 279 -7.88 17.68 -6.67
N VAL A 280 -7.49 18.74 -5.95
CA VAL A 280 -6.08 19.17 -5.87
C VAL A 280 -5.22 18.05 -5.27
N TYR A 281 -5.70 17.35 -4.25
CA TYR A 281 -5.01 16.18 -3.70
C TYR A 281 -4.77 15.10 -4.76
N GLU A 282 -5.80 14.76 -5.53
CA GLU A 282 -5.67 13.82 -6.64
C GLU A 282 -4.63 14.30 -7.66
N LEU A 283 -4.69 15.56 -8.10
CA LEU A 283 -3.77 16.12 -9.08
C LEU A 283 -2.30 16.12 -8.61
N VAL A 284 -2.05 16.40 -7.34
CA VAL A 284 -0.69 16.40 -6.77
C VAL A 284 -0.11 14.99 -6.66
N ARG A 285 -0.96 13.98 -6.39
CA ARG A 285 -0.50 12.63 -6.03
C ARG A 285 -0.51 11.64 -7.17
N LYS A 286 -1.52 11.71 -8.04
CA LYS A 286 -1.86 10.63 -8.97
C LYS A 286 -0.74 10.30 -9.96
N GLU A 287 -0.07 11.30 -10.52
CA GLU A 287 1.05 11.08 -11.44
C GLU A 287 2.22 10.38 -10.74
N ARG A 288 2.59 10.85 -9.55
CA ARG A 288 3.68 10.25 -8.76
C ARG A 288 3.37 8.81 -8.38
N THR A 289 2.21 8.54 -7.82
CA THR A 289 1.86 7.17 -7.39
C THR A 289 1.74 6.23 -8.58
N THR A 290 1.21 6.70 -9.72
CA THR A 290 1.16 5.93 -10.96
C THR A 290 2.57 5.57 -11.44
N THR A 291 3.49 6.55 -11.45
CA THR A 291 4.89 6.32 -11.83
C THR A 291 5.56 5.28 -10.93
N LEU A 292 5.32 5.33 -9.62
CA LEU A 292 5.88 4.36 -8.67
C LEU A 292 5.27 2.96 -8.82
N VAL A 293 3.97 2.85 -9.09
CA VAL A 293 3.31 1.58 -9.42
C VAL A 293 3.91 0.98 -10.70
N ASP A 294 4.09 1.78 -11.75
CA ASP A 294 4.66 1.33 -13.02
C ASP A 294 6.13 0.91 -12.88
N LEU A 295 6.92 1.67 -12.11
CA LEU A 295 8.30 1.30 -11.80
C LEU A 295 8.39 0.01 -10.97
N ALA A 296 7.45 -0.23 -10.06
CA ALA A 296 7.38 -1.50 -9.33
C ALA A 296 7.10 -2.67 -10.28
N ALA A 297 6.13 -2.52 -11.19
CA ALA A 297 5.85 -3.52 -12.21
C ALA A 297 7.06 -3.77 -13.15
N LEU A 298 7.75 -2.70 -13.56
CA LEU A 298 8.97 -2.79 -14.36
C LEU A 298 10.08 -3.53 -13.63
N SER A 299 10.34 -3.18 -12.36
CA SER A 299 11.34 -3.86 -11.54
C SER A 299 11.05 -5.36 -11.44
N GLY A 300 9.79 -5.73 -11.22
CA GLY A 300 9.35 -7.14 -11.22
C GLY A 300 9.71 -7.86 -12.52
N ARG A 301 9.39 -7.27 -13.68
CA ARG A 301 9.73 -7.85 -15.00
C ARG A 301 11.23 -8.00 -15.22
N THR A 302 12.03 -7.02 -14.79
CA THR A 302 13.49 -7.06 -14.91
C THR A 302 14.14 -8.09 -13.97
N LEU A 303 13.58 -8.29 -12.78
CA LEU A 303 14.10 -9.27 -11.83
C LEU A 303 13.72 -10.72 -12.21
N HIS A 304 12.55 -10.92 -12.80
CA HIS A 304 11.96 -12.24 -13.07
C HIS A 304 12.11 -12.71 -14.51
N LEU A 305 13.29 -12.52 -15.09
CA LEU A 305 13.58 -13.02 -16.43
C LEU A 305 13.73 -14.56 -16.41
N GLY A 306 13.29 -15.18 -17.51
CA GLY A 306 13.58 -16.58 -17.82
C GLY A 306 14.99 -16.78 -18.33
N ALA A 307 15.38 -18.03 -18.62
CA ALA A 307 16.63 -18.33 -19.30
C ALA A 307 16.80 -17.56 -20.63
N GLY A 308 18.04 -17.20 -20.96
CA GLY A 308 18.41 -16.55 -22.23
C GLY A 308 19.12 -15.20 -22.07
N ALA A 309 19.42 -14.58 -23.21
CA ALA A 309 20.28 -13.40 -23.32
C ALA A 309 19.85 -12.21 -22.44
N ALA A 310 18.54 -12.01 -22.24
CA ALA A 310 18.05 -10.94 -21.36
C ALA A 310 18.46 -11.14 -19.89
N LYS A 311 18.43 -12.39 -19.40
CA LYS A 311 18.89 -12.73 -18.05
C LYS A 311 20.41 -12.62 -17.95
N GLU A 312 21.15 -13.09 -18.95
CA GLU A 312 22.61 -12.99 -18.99
C GLU A 312 23.07 -11.53 -18.92
N GLU A 313 22.43 -10.65 -19.69
CA GLU A 313 22.71 -9.21 -19.67
C GLU A 313 22.38 -8.58 -18.31
N ARG A 314 21.26 -8.95 -17.70
CA ARG A 314 20.87 -8.50 -16.35
C ARG A 314 21.90 -8.93 -15.31
N ASP A 315 22.34 -10.18 -15.35
CA ASP A 315 23.34 -10.72 -14.41
C ASP A 315 24.72 -10.06 -14.62
N ARG A 316 25.10 -9.78 -15.87
CA ARG A 316 26.29 -8.98 -16.21
C ARG A 316 26.22 -7.58 -15.58
N GLN A 317 25.09 -6.89 -15.72
CA GLN A 317 24.87 -5.57 -15.10
C GLN A 317 25.00 -5.60 -13.57
N PHE A 318 24.46 -6.65 -12.90
CA PHE A 318 24.66 -6.81 -11.46
C PHE A 318 26.14 -7.02 -11.08
N ALA A 319 26.88 -7.81 -11.87
CA ALA A 319 28.30 -8.04 -11.62
C ALA A 319 29.13 -6.75 -11.76
N GLU A 320 28.85 -5.95 -12.81
CA GLU A 320 29.53 -4.67 -13.05
C GLU A 320 29.19 -3.61 -12.02
N ALA A 321 27.92 -3.52 -11.60
CA ALA A 321 27.50 -2.58 -10.56
C ALA A 321 28.22 -2.80 -9.23
N LYS A 322 28.62 -4.05 -8.91
CA LYS A 322 29.39 -4.37 -7.70
C LYS A 322 30.84 -3.90 -7.76
N THR A 323 31.45 -3.85 -8.93
CA THR A 323 32.90 -3.60 -9.07
C THR A 323 33.22 -2.16 -9.45
N ASN A 324 32.47 -1.59 -10.38
CA ASN A 324 32.85 -0.32 -11.02
C ASN A 324 31.86 0.82 -10.77
N GLY A 325 30.76 0.54 -10.05
CA GLY A 325 29.58 1.39 -10.10
C GLY A 325 28.93 1.32 -11.48
N GLY A 326 27.59 1.33 -11.54
CA GLY A 326 26.88 1.11 -12.79
C GLY A 326 25.39 1.04 -12.60
N LYS A 327 24.66 0.78 -13.69
CA LYS A 327 23.21 0.65 -13.64
C LYS A 327 22.83 -0.59 -12.83
N VAL A 328 22.03 -0.39 -11.78
CA VAL A 328 21.48 -1.49 -10.99
C VAL A 328 20.14 -1.92 -11.62
N PRO A 329 19.98 -3.17 -12.08
CA PRO A 329 18.73 -3.63 -12.66
C PRO A 329 17.54 -3.58 -11.69
N ASP A 330 17.78 -3.86 -10.40
CA ASP A 330 16.77 -3.70 -9.35
C ASP A 330 16.47 -2.23 -9.11
N LYS A 331 15.28 -1.78 -9.50
CA LYS A 331 14.86 -0.38 -9.33
C LYS A 331 14.80 0.05 -7.87
N TRP A 332 14.57 -0.88 -6.93
CA TRP A 332 14.59 -0.55 -5.50
C TRP A 332 16.00 -0.19 -5.01
N ALA A 333 17.04 -0.79 -5.60
CA ALA A 333 18.44 -0.55 -5.26
C ALA A 333 19.14 0.43 -6.21
N SER A 334 18.42 1.00 -7.18
CA SER A 334 18.96 1.92 -8.18
C SER A 334 19.12 3.32 -7.58
N PRO A 335 20.33 3.93 -7.57
CA PRO A 335 20.57 5.21 -6.90
C PRO A 335 19.72 6.37 -7.41
N ASP A 336 19.47 6.43 -8.72
CA ASP A 336 18.60 7.42 -9.36
C ASP A 336 17.13 7.30 -8.91
N VAL A 337 16.64 6.06 -8.80
CA VAL A 337 15.28 5.78 -8.32
C VAL A 337 15.16 6.07 -6.84
N GLN A 338 16.16 5.69 -6.04
CA GLN A 338 16.20 6.01 -4.61
C GLN A 338 16.23 7.52 -4.38
N GLN A 339 17.04 8.25 -5.13
CA GLN A 339 17.07 9.72 -5.06
C GLN A 339 15.68 10.29 -5.39
N MET A 340 15.08 9.88 -6.51
CA MET A 340 13.74 10.34 -6.94
C MET A 340 12.64 10.05 -5.91
N ILE A 341 12.71 8.90 -5.23
CA ILE A 341 11.74 8.53 -4.19
C ILE A 341 11.99 9.33 -2.91
N TYR A 342 13.21 9.28 -2.36
CA TYR A 342 13.52 9.73 -1.00
C TYR A 342 13.84 11.23 -0.89
N SER A 343 14.16 11.91 -1.99
CA SER A 343 14.33 13.37 -1.98
C SER A 343 13.02 14.14 -2.21
N HIS A 344 11.88 13.45 -2.31
CA HIS A 344 10.60 14.05 -2.62
C HIS A 344 9.92 14.63 -1.39
N ASP A 345 9.75 15.96 -1.37
CA ASP A 345 8.96 16.65 -0.34
C ASP A 345 7.53 16.88 -0.82
N CYS A 346 6.67 15.89 -0.55
CA CYS A 346 5.28 15.93 -1.00
C CYS A 346 4.47 17.07 -0.37
N MET A 347 4.76 17.45 0.88
CA MET A 347 4.05 18.53 1.57
C MET A 347 4.44 19.89 1.01
N LYS A 348 5.73 20.12 0.75
CA LYS A 348 6.19 21.35 0.09
C LYS A 348 5.56 21.51 -1.30
N ILE A 349 5.56 20.44 -2.10
CA ILE A 349 4.95 20.46 -3.43
C ILE A 349 3.46 20.75 -3.35
N ALA A 350 2.74 20.12 -2.41
CA ALA A 350 1.32 20.39 -2.20
C ALA A 350 1.07 21.85 -1.80
N ALA A 351 1.88 22.40 -0.91
CA ALA A 351 1.81 23.79 -0.47
C ALA A 351 2.06 24.80 -1.61
N GLU A 352 3.07 24.55 -2.44
CA GLU A 352 3.45 25.43 -3.54
C GLU A 352 2.45 25.39 -4.70
N LYS A 353 1.87 24.21 -4.99
CA LYS A 353 0.93 24.04 -6.11
C LYS A 353 -0.54 24.31 -5.76
N PHE A 354 -0.88 24.46 -4.48
CA PHE A 354 -2.27 24.51 -4.04
C PHE A 354 -3.07 25.61 -4.75
N ASP A 355 -2.60 26.86 -4.69
CA ASP A 355 -3.37 28.00 -5.22
C ASP A 355 -3.59 27.90 -6.73
N GLU A 356 -2.55 27.52 -7.48
CA GLU A 356 -2.60 27.33 -8.93
C GLU A 356 -3.62 26.24 -9.31
N LEU A 357 -3.49 25.06 -8.70
CA LEU A 357 -4.38 23.93 -9.01
C LEU A 357 -5.81 24.20 -8.57
N TYR A 358 -6.01 24.79 -7.39
CA TYR A 358 -7.34 25.09 -6.86
C TYR A 358 -8.10 26.08 -7.75
N GLN A 359 -7.42 27.11 -8.27
CA GLN A 359 -8.01 28.10 -9.18
C GLN A 359 -8.27 27.53 -10.58
N SER A 360 -7.49 26.54 -11.02
CA SER A 360 -7.66 25.90 -12.33
C SER A 360 -8.91 25.01 -12.41
N LEU A 361 -9.39 24.53 -11.26
CA LEU A 361 -10.57 23.70 -11.17
C LEU A 361 -11.83 24.58 -11.29
N SER A 362 -12.83 24.11 -12.05
CA SER A 362 -14.13 24.79 -12.20
C SER A 362 -14.95 24.66 -10.93
#